data_AF-A0A6L9ZHC7-F1
#
_entry.id   AF-A0A6L9ZHC7-F1
#
_cell.length_a   1.000
_cell.length_b   1.000
_cell.length_c   1.000
_cell.angle_alpha   90.00
_cell.angle_beta   90.00
_cell.angle_gamma   90.00
#
_symmetry.space_group_name_H-M   'P 1'
#
loop_
_entity.id
_entity.type
_entity.pdbx_description
1 polymer ?
#
loop_
_entity_poly.entity_id
_entity_poly.type
_entity_poly.pdbx_seq_one_letter_code
_entity_poly.pdbx_strand_id
1 'polypeptide(L)'
;MDTLESTQFPRLDSCSRETIINYFKNSWELEDVLMKSLVGEETFYMSPDPLRNRLIFYLGHSAVFYINKFLGVGLLDKPINPNYEILFEIGVDPETPEELDQATKDIHWPTVEEVWRYRDQVYGVVIETIEKTP
;
A
#
# COMPACT_ATOMS: atom_id res chain seq x y z
N MET A 1 19.78 12.66 -12.12
CA MET A 1 18.76 12.19 -11.16
C MET A 1 19.51 11.77 -9.93
N ASP A 2 19.18 12.37 -8.79
CA ASP A 2 19.74 11.94 -7.52
C ASP A 2 19.18 10.55 -7.19
N THR A 3 20.05 9.65 -6.75
CA THR A 3 19.66 8.29 -6.37
C THR A 3 18.84 8.34 -5.08
N LEU A 4 17.64 7.76 -5.08
CA LEU A 4 16.84 7.60 -3.87
C LEU A 4 17.39 6.41 -3.08
N GLU A 5 17.93 6.68 -1.90
CA GLU A 5 18.44 5.65 -0.99
C GLU A 5 17.43 5.32 0.10
N SER A 6 17.37 4.04 0.47
CA SER A 6 16.59 3.62 1.64
C SER A 6 17.25 4.08 2.93
N THR A 7 16.47 4.71 3.78
CA THR A 7 16.91 5.14 5.10
C THR A 7 17.03 3.96 6.06
N GLN A 8 17.88 4.09 7.08
CA GLN A 8 18.01 3.07 8.11
C GLN A 8 16.70 2.97 8.90
N PHE A 9 16.23 1.74 9.15
CA PHE A 9 15.01 1.51 9.92
C PHE A 9 15.14 2.09 11.34
N PRO A 10 14.13 2.85 11.82
CA PRO A 10 14.18 3.45 13.14
C PRO A 10 14.07 2.39 14.24
N ARG A 11 14.81 2.63 15.32
CA ARG A 11 14.62 1.95 16.61
C ARG A 11 13.35 2.48 17.27
N LEU A 12 12.23 1.75 17.14
CA LEU A 12 10.91 2.18 17.61
C LEU A 12 10.82 2.39 19.14
N ASP A 13 11.76 1.85 19.91
CA ASP A 13 11.90 2.06 21.36
C ASP A 13 12.54 3.41 21.73
N SER A 14 13.10 4.14 20.76
CA SER A 14 13.94 5.32 21.03
C SER A 14 13.97 6.38 19.91
N CYS A 15 13.06 6.33 18.94
CA CYS A 15 13.03 7.28 17.82
C CYS A 15 12.16 8.51 18.09
N SER A 16 12.49 9.64 17.47
CA SER A 16 11.63 10.82 17.47
C SER A 16 10.50 10.67 16.44
N ARG A 17 9.43 11.45 16.62
CA ARG A 17 8.34 11.56 15.63
C ARG A 17 8.86 11.98 14.26
N GLU A 18 9.80 12.92 14.22
CA GLU A 18 10.46 13.36 12.99
C GLU A 18 11.19 12.20 12.30
N THR A 19 11.87 11.33 13.05
CA THR A 19 12.50 10.12 12.47
C THR A 19 11.46 9.20 11.84
N ILE A 20 10.32 8.97 12.50
CA ILE A 20 9.24 8.13 11.95
C ILE A 20 8.67 8.75 10.67
N ILE A 21 8.39 10.06 10.68
CA ILE A 21 7.86 10.78 9.51
C ILE A 21 8.85 10.69 8.34
N ASN A 22 10.13 10.93 8.58
CA ASN A 22 11.14 10.90 7.53
C ASN A 22 11.33 9.48 6.96
N TYR A 23 11.31 8.46 7.82
CA TYR A 23 11.35 7.07 7.39
C TYR A 23 10.13 6.70 6.55
N PHE A 24 8.92 7.07 7.01
CA PHE A 24 7.68 6.86 6.27
C PHE A 24 7.73 7.51 4.88
N LYS A 25 8.07 8.80 4.81
CA LYS A 25 8.20 9.55 3.54
C LYS A 25 9.17 8.89 2.57
N ASN A 26 10.34 8.46 3.07
CA ASN A 26 11.34 7.79 2.25
C ASN A 26 10.83 6.42 1.74
N SER A 27 10.21 5.62 2.60
CA SER A 27 9.66 4.32 2.21
C SER A 27 8.49 4.43 1.22
N TRP A 28 7.64 5.46 1.39
CA TRP A 28 6.54 5.74 0.48
C TRP A 28 7.06 6.16 -0.90
N GLU A 29 8.04 7.08 -0.94
CA GLU A 29 8.66 7.51 -2.20
C GLU A 29 9.36 6.36 -2.93
N LEU A 30 10.01 5.45 -2.19
CA LEU A 30 10.64 4.26 -2.77
C LEU A 30 9.62 3.35 -3.46
N GLU A 31 8.49 3.09 -2.82
CA GLU A 31 7.41 2.32 -3.42
C GLU A 31 6.81 3.05 -4.62
N ASP A 32 6.62 4.36 -4.50
CA ASP A 32 6.12 5.20 -5.58
C ASP A 32 7.02 5.13 -6.82
N VAL A 33 8.34 5.28 -6.64
CA VAL A 33 9.33 5.15 -7.71
C VAL A 33 9.29 3.74 -8.32
N LEU A 34 9.21 2.70 -7.48
CA LEU A 34 9.09 1.32 -7.95
C LEU A 34 7.84 1.13 -8.83
N MET A 35 6.68 1.57 -8.37
CA MET A 35 5.43 1.41 -9.10
C MET A 35 5.36 2.30 -10.36
N LYS A 36 5.87 3.53 -10.29
CA LYS A 36 5.96 4.45 -11.44
C LYS A 36 6.98 4.00 -12.49
N SER A 37 7.86 3.05 -12.17
CA SER A 37 8.80 2.47 -13.14
C SER A 37 8.15 1.45 -14.09
N LEU A 38 6.93 1.00 -13.78
CA LEU A 38 6.16 0.12 -14.67
C LEU A 38 5.75 0.88 -15.93
N VAL A 39 5.86 0.21 -17.08
CA VAL A 39 5.56 0.81 -18.38
C VAL A 39 4.12 0.50 -18.75
N GLY A 40 3.30 1.56 -18.84
CA GLY A 40 1.89 1.48 -19.24
C GLY A 40 0.96 0.98 -18.13
N GLU A 41 -0.29 1.46 -18.14
CA GLU A 41 -1.30 1.08 -17.14
C GLU A 41 -1.72 -0.39 -17.25
N GLU A 42 -1.70 -0.95 -18.47
CA GLU A 42 -2.03 -2.35 -18.73
C GLU A 42 -1.16 -3.33 -17.94
N THR A 43 0.09 -2.93 -17.64
CA THR A 43 1.04 -3.74 -16.87
C THR A 43 0.55 -3.97 -15.44
N PHE A 44 -0.16 -3.01 -14.84
CA PHE A 44 -0.75 -3.19 -13.51
C PHE A 44 -1.77 -4.34 -13.47
N TYR A 45 -2.39 -4.68 -14.59
CA TYR A 45 -3.38 -5.75 -14.66
C TYR A 45 -2.80 -7.12 -15.02
N MET A 46 -1.47 -7.24 -15.09
CA MET A 46 -0.77 -8.51 -15.32
C MET A 46 -0.39 -9.19 -14.00
N SER A 47 -0.32 -10.52 -14.02
CA SER A 47 0.27 -11.36 -12.97
C SER A 47 1.57 -11.97 -13.53
N PRO A 48 2.75 -11.41 -13.19
CA PRO A 48 4.03 -11.88 -13.72
C PRO A 48 4.51 -13.20 -13.11
N ASP A 49 3.94 -13.59 -11.96
CA ASP A 49 4.16 -14.86 -11.28
C ASP A 49 2.78 -15.51 -11.02
N PRO A 50 2.53 -16.73 -11.50
CA PRO A 50 1.21 -17.38 -11.42
C PRO A 50 0.76 -17.68 -9.98
N LEU A 51 1.64 -17.56 -8.98
CA LEU A 51 1.30 -17.68 -7.56
C LEU A 51 1.17 -16.31 -6.88
N ARG A 52 1.13 -15.21 -7.63
CA ARG A 52 1.06 -13.84 -7.11
C ARG A 52 -0.05 -13.02 -7.77
N ASN A 53 -0.63 -12.13 -6.98
CA ASN A 53 -1.68 -11.22 -7.42
C ASN A 53 -1.23 -10.36 -8.61
N ARG A 54 -2.20 -9.74 -9.28
CA ARG A 54 -1.92 -8.73 -10.30
C ARG A 54 -1.20 -7.53 -9.69
N LEU A 55 -0.35 -6.85 -10.46
CA LEU A 55 0.46 -5.72 -9.96
C LEU A 55 -0.37 -4.58 -9.34
N ILE A 56 -1.61 -4.35 -9.80
CA ILE A 56 -2.57 -3.39 -9.26
C ILE A 56 -2.91 -3.66 -7.79
N PHE A 57 -2.91 -4.93 -7.36
CA PHE A 57 -3.08 -5.31 -5.96
C PHE A 57 -2.00 -4.66 -5.11
N TYR A 58 -0.73 -4.84 -5.52
CA TYR A 58 0.42 -4.34 -4.77
C TYR A 58 0.49 -2.82 -4.73
N LEU A 59 -0.03 -2.12 -5.75
CA LEU A 59 -0.15 -0.66 -5.71
C LEU A 59 -1.06 -0.19 -4.55
N GLY A 60 -2.19 -0.85 -4.31
CA GLY A 60 -3.12 -0.49 -3.23
C GLY A 60 -2.81 -1.11 -1.86
N HIS A 61 -2.12 -2.24 -1.84
CA HIS A 61 -1.97 -3.11 -0.67
C HIS A 61 -1.30 -2.45 0.54
N SER A 62 -0.13 -1.83 0.34
CA SER A 62 0.60 -1.15 1.42
C SER A 62 -0.20 -0.02 2.04
N ALA A 63 -0.86 0.79 1.19
CA ALA A 63 -1.69 1.91 1.61
C ALA A 63 -2.87 1.44 2.48
N VAL A 64 -3.60 0.41 2.06
CA VAL A 64 -4.71 -0.16 2.83
C VAL A 64 -4.24 -0.71 4.17
N PHE A 65 -3.06 -1.33 4.22
CA PHE A 65 -2.53 -1.84 5.48
C PHE A 65 -2.38 -0.76 6.55
N TYR A 66 -1.90 0.44 6.21
CA TYR A 66 -1.84 1.55 7.17
C TYR A 66 -3.22 1.87 7.75
N ILE A 67 -4.21 2.03 6.87
CA ILE A 67 -5.57 2.39 7.27
C ILE A 67 -6.20 1.30 8.14
N ASN A 68 -6.11 0.04 7.73
CA ASN A 68 -6.68 -1.07 8.49
C ASN A 68 -6.00 -1.25 9.85
N LYS A 69 -4.68 -1.06 9.93
CA LYS A 69 -3.99 -1.09 11.23
C LYS A 69 -4.43 0.04 12.13
N PHE A 70 -4.56 1.27 11.62
CA PHE A 70 -5.03 2.39 12.42
C PHE A 70 -6.48 2.21 12.89
N LEU A 71 -7.37 1.72 12.04
CA LEU A 71 -8.74 1.37 12.41
C LEU A 71 -8.75 0.31 13.52
N GLY A 72 -7.97 -0.76 13.36
CA GLY A 72 -7.92 -1.88 14.30
C GLY A 72 -7.44 -1.50 15.70
N VAL A 73 -6.67 -0.41 15.84
CA VAL A 73 -6.18 0.10 17.13
C VAL A 73 -6.88 1.39 17.59
N GLY A 74 -7.89 1.86 16.87
CA GLY A 74 -8.64 3.08 17.21
C GLY A 74 -7.87 4.38 17.01
N LEU A 75 -6.85 4.40 16.14
CA LEU A 75 -6.19 5.64 15.69
C LEU A 75 -6.94 6.33 14.55
N LEU A 76 -7.88 5.62 13.91
CA LEU A 76 -8.89 6.17 13.00
C LEU A 76 -10.27 5.66 13.40
N ASP A 77 -11.28 6.51 13.26
CA ASP A 77 -12.68 6.14 13.54
C ASP A 77 -13.40 5.55 12.33
N LYS A 78 -12.94 5.89 11.12
CA LYS A 78 -13.61 5.54 9.86
C LYS A 78 -12.62 5.23 8.74
N PRO A 79 -12.97 4.28 7.84
CA PRO A 79 -12.21 4.01 6.63
C PRO A 79 -12.15 5.22 5.70
N ILE A 80 -11.16 5.24 4.81
CA ILE A 80 -11.08 6.22 3.71
C ILE A 80 -11.97 5.76 2.55
N ASN A 81 -11.85 4.48 2.15
CA ASN A 81 -12.66 3.87 1.12
C ASN A 81 -12.92 2.38 1.47
N PRO A 82 -14.02 2.06 2.18
CA PRO A 82 -14.22 0.74 2.76
C PRO A 82 -14.10 -0.41 1.76
N ASN A 83 -14.45 -0.16 0.49
CA ASN A 83 -14.31 -1.15 -0.57
C ASN A 83 -12.85 -1.45 -0.88
N TYR A 84 -11.98 -0.43 -0.91
CA TYR A 84 -10.55 -0.61 -1.13
C TYR A 84 -9.89 -1.26 0.08
N GLU A 85 -10.26 -0.83 1.29
CA GLU A 85 -9.72 -1.42 2.52
C GLU A 85 -10.03 -2.91 2.68
N ILE A 86 -11.12 -3.40 2.07
CA ILE A 86 -11.40 -4.84 1.96
C ILE A 86 -10.64 -5.44 0.77
N LEU A 87 -10.74 -4.82 -0.40
CA LEU A 87 -10.21 -5.35 -1.66
C LEU A 87 -8.70 -5.60 -1.62
N PHE A 88 -7.93 -4.63 -1.14
CA PHE A 88 -6.47 -4.73 -1.10
C PHE A 88 -5.93 -5.33 0.20
N GLU A 89 -6.77 -5.68 1.18
CA GLU A 89 -6.32 -6.42 2.38
C GLU A 89 -6.17 -7.92 2.14
N ILE A 90 -6.84 -8.46 1.10
CA ILE A 90 -6.94 -9.91 0.87
C ILE A 90 -5.55 -10.54 0.79
N GLY A 91 -5.19 -11.28 1.85
CA GLY A 91 -4.03 -12.16 1.86
C GLY A 91 -4.37 -13.46 1.14
N VAL A 92 -3.63 -13.77 0.07
CA VAL A 92 -3.72 -15.08 -0.60
C VAL A 92 -2.32 -15.70 -0.54
N ASP A 93 -2.25 -16.93 -0.04
CA ASP A 93 -1.05 -17.78 -0.07
C ASP A 93 -1.41 -19.07 -0.83
N PRO A 94 -1.50 -18.99 -2.18
CA PRO A 94 -2.00 -20.09 -2.98
C PRO A 94 -0.92 -21.16 -3.15
N GLU A 95 -1.29 -22.43 -3.01
CA GLU A 95 -0.40 -23.56 -3.34
C GLU A 95 -0.36 -23.80 -4.85
N THR A 96 -1.43 -23.39 -5.56
CA THR A 96 -1.57 -23.56 -7.02
C THR A 96 -2.08 -22.28 -7.71
N PRO A 97 -1.76 -22.08 -9.00
CA PRO A 97 -2.30 -20.96 -9.77
C PRO A 97 -3.84 -20.94 -9.83
N GLU A 98 -4.48 -22.11 -9.86
CA GLU A 98 -5.93 -22.25 -9.90
C GLU A 98 -6.61 -21.74 -8.62
N GLU A 99 -5.99 -21.93 -7.46
CA GLU A 99 -6.49 -21.37 -6.20
C GLU A 99 -6.48 -19.85 -6.21
N LEU A 100 -5.42 -19.24 -6.75
CA LEU A 100 -5.33 -17.80 -6.89
C LEU A 100 -6.36 -17.25 -7.89
N ASP A 101 -6.50 -17.90 -9.04
CA ASP A 101 -7.50 -17.51 -10.04
C ASP A 101 -8.91 -17.58 -9.44
N GLN A 102 -9.24 -18.68 -8.77
CA GLN A 102 -10.53 -18.85 -8.10
C GLN A 102 -10.73 -17.83 -6.96
N ALA A 103 -9.69 -17.44 -6.23
CA ALA A 103 -9.78 -16.40 -5.20
C ALA A 103 -9.98 -14.99 -5.77
N THR A 104 -9.56 -14.75 -7.02
CA THR A 104 -9.53 -13.41 -7.63
C THR A 104 -10.50 -13.23 -8.80
N LYS A 105 -11.21 -14.28 -9.22
CA LYS A 105 -12.06 -14.30 -10.43
C LYS A 105 -13.16 -13.24 -10.48
N ASP A 106 -13.74 -12.90 -9.33
CA ASP A 106 -14.88 -11.98 -9.23
C ASP A 106 -14.43 -10.55 -8.84
N ILE A 107 -13.11 -10.32 -8.74
CA ILE A 107 -12.54 -9.03 -8.39
C ILE A 107 -12.62 -8.08 -9.58
N HIS A 108 -13.28 -6.95 -9.34
CA HIS A 108 -13.29 -5.80 -10.24
C HIS A 108 -12.21 -4.81 -9.78
N TRP A 109 -11.08 -4.82 -10.48
CA TRP A 109 -9.98 -3.92 -10.16
C TRP A 109 -10.33 -2.46 -10.52
N PRO A 110 -10.04 -1.49 -9.64
CA PRO A 110 -10.16 -0.07 -9.96
C PRO A 110 -9.15 0.38 -11.03
N THR A 111 -9.33 1.59 -11.54
CA THR A 111 -8.35 2.18 -12.47
C THR A 111 -7.03 2.49 -11.75
N VAL A 112 -5.92 2.49 -12.47
CA VAL A 112 -4.60 2.86 -11.92
C VAL A 112 -4.65 4.26 -11.30
N GLU A 113 -5.28 5.22 -11.96
CA GLU A 113 -5.50 6.58 -11.46
C GLU A 113 -6.29 6.60 -10.14
N GLU A 114 -7.34 5.80 -10.01
CA GLU A 114 -8.14 5.75 -8.79
C GLU A 114 -7.34 5.20 -7.59
N VAL A 115 -6.48 4.21 -7.82
CA VAL A 115 -5.60 3.68 -6.77
C VAL A 115 -4.53 4.70 -6.38
N TRP A 116 -3.93 5.41 -7.33
CA TRP A 116 -3.01 6.51 -7.03
C TRP A 116 -3.67 7.62 -6.21
N ARG A 117 -4.87 8.04 -6.59
CA ARG A 117 -5.63 9.03 -5.82
C ARG A 117 -5.93 8.56 -4.40
N TYR A 118 -6.25 7.28 -4.23
CA TYR A 118 -6.44 6.69 -2.91
C TYR A 118 -5.14 6.68 -2.09
N ARG A 119 -4.01 6.30 -2.71
CA ARG A 119 -2.68 6.38 -2.09
C ARG A 119 -2.37 7.78 -1.60
N ASP A 120 -2.64 8.82 -2.39
CA ASP A 120 -2.43 10.21 -1.96
C ASP A 120 -3.24 10.59 -0.71
N GLN A 121 -4.49 10.11 -0.63
CA GLN A 121 -5.33 10.31 0.56
C GLN A 121 -4.76 9.59 1.78
N VAL A 122 -4.34 8.33 1.61
CA VAL A 122 -3.71 7.53 2.67
C VAL A 122 -2.43 8.20 3.17
N TYR A 123 -1.56 8.67 2.27
CA TYR A 123 -0.32 9.35 2.65
C TYR A 123 -0.59 10.53 3.59
N GLY A 124 -1.57 11.38 3.25
CA GLY A 124 -1.97 12.51 4.08
C GLY A 124 -2.47 12.06 5.47
N VAL A 125 -3.33 11.03 5.51
CA VAL A 125 -3.85 10.48 6.77
C VAL A 125 -2.74 9.87 7.63
N VAL A 126 -1.78 9.14 7.04
CA VAL A 126 -0.67 8.56 7.79
C VAL A 126 0.23 9.63 8.41
N ILE A 127 0.57 10.67 7.64
CA ILE A 127 1.34 11.82 8.15
C ILE A 127 0.59 12.46 9.31
N GLU A 128 -0.70 12.77 9.13
CA GLU A 128 -1.54 13.41 10.15
C GLU A 128 -1.65 12.54 11.42
N THR A 129 -1.82 11.23 11.27
CA THR A 129 -1.89 10.30 12.40
C THR A 129 -0.56 10.28 13.16
N ILE A 130 0.58 10.20 12.48
CA ILE A 130 1.90 10.24 13.13
C ILE A 130 2.11 11.60 13.83
N GLU A 131 1.67 12.70 13.22
CA GLU A 131 1.77 14.06 13.75
C GLU A 131 0.89 14.31 14.98
N LYS A 132 -0.23 13.60 15.15
CA LYS A 132 -1.19 13.82 16.23
C LYS A 132 -1.14 12.79 17.35
N THR A 133 -0.62 11.60 17.08
CA THR A 133 -0.52 10.53 18.10
C THR A 133 0.51 10.93 19.17
N PRO A 134 0.18 10.91 20.47
CA PRO A 134 1.08 11.30 21.56
C PRO A 134 2.43 10.59 21.54
#